data_AF-A0A2S7TAX5-F1
#
_entry.id   AF-A0A2S7TAX5-F1
#
_cell.length_a   1.000
_cell.length_b   1.000
_cell.length_c   1.000
_cell.angle_alpha   90.00
_cell.angle_beta   90.00
_cell.angle_gamma   90.00
#
_symmetry.space_group_name_H-M   'P 1'
#
loop_
_entity.id
_entity.type
_entity.pdbx_description
1 polymer ?
#
loop_
_entity_poly.entity_id
_entity_poly.type
_entity_poly.pdbx_seq_one_letter_code
_entity_poly.pdbx_strand_id
1 'polypeptide(L)'
;MDRILEKYGLQEHINLTSKSGLDGIVQKMHAESNGEYYSFLFALIDIFQPSHQKLVGQVDDEGFLVRKRVGFLDFSPNWAKATGSFHKTEKGIEISMKITGMSKSSLLVILGLLTFLCLIAGLVILEALLPPIGEVNPFPELFILIFIGFLFVQVPVLLAKWNINRIKRDLKIYFE
;
A
#
# COMPACT_ATOMS: atom_id res chain seq x y z
N MET A 1 -17.07 1.54 0.36
CA MET A 1 -15.69 1.98 0.70
C MET A 1 -14.64 1.39 -0.25
N ASP A 2 -14.74 0.11 -0.64
CA ASP A 2 -13.80 -0.49 -1.63
C ASP A 2 -13.79 0.26 -2.97
N ARG A 3 -14.96 0.67 -3.47
CA ARG A 3 -15.09 1.55 -4.65
C ARG A 3 -14.31 2.87 -4.55
N ILE A 4 -14.10 3.39 -3.34
CA ILE A 4 -13.34 4.64 -3.14
C ILE A 4 -11.85 4.35 -3.33
N LEU A 5 -11.34 3.28 -2.72
CA LEU A 5 -9.94 2.87 -2.89
C LEU A 5 -9.62 2.56 -4.35
N GLU A 6 -10.52 1.87 -5.04
CA GLU A 6 -10.40 1.63 -6.49
C GLU A 6 -10.40 2.93 -7.29
N LYS A 7 -11.36 3.83 -7.04
CA LYS A 7 -11.44 5.14 -7.73
C LYS A 7 -10.15 5.96 -7.59
N TYR A 8 -9.50 5.91 -6.43
CA TYR A 8 -8.26 6.64 -6.18
C TYR A 8 -7.00 5.83 -6.54
N GLY A 9 -7.12 4.63 -7.10
CA GLY A 9 -5.99 3.78 -7.48
C GLY A 9 -5.20 3.23 -6.28
N LEU A 10 -5.82 3.16 -5.11
CA LEU A 10 -5.27 2.57 -3.88
C LEU A 10 -5.61 1.08 -3.74
N GLN A 11 -6.44 0.57 -4.65
CA GLN A 11 -6.78 -0.83 -4.81
C GLN A 11 -6.92 -1.12 -6.31
N GLU A 12 -6.43 -2.27 -6.76
CA GLU A 12 -6.53 -2.71 -8.15
C GLU A 12 -6.99 -4.16 -8.22
N HIS A 13 -7.91 -4.46 -9.13
CA HIS A 13 -8.37 -5.80 -9.46
C HIS A 13 -7.78 -6.21 -10.80
N ILE A 14 -7.15 -7.37 -10.85
CA ILE A 14 -6.45 -7.86 -12.03
C ILE A 14 -6.83 -9.31 -12.21
N ASN A 15 -7.27 -9.64 -13.42
CA ASN A 15 -7.49 -11.02 -13.84
C ASN A 15 -6.41 -11.38 -14.85
N LEU A 16 -5.71 -12.49 -14.60
CA LEU A 16 -4.68 -13.03 -15.48
C LEU A 16 -5.06 -14.45 -15.85
N THR A 17 -4.74 -14.88 -17.06
CA THR A 17 -4.84 -16.29 -17.43
C THR A 17 -3.43 -16.82 -17.62
N SER A 18 -3.05 -17.81 -16.82
CA SER A 18 -1.79 -18.52 -16.97
C SER A 18 -1.99 -19.84 -17.72
N LYS A 19 -1.04 -20.15 -18.59
CA LYS A 19 -0.93 -21.48 -19.24
C LYS A 19 -0.14 -22.47 -18.40
N SER A 20 0.52 -22.00 -17.35
CA SER A 20 1.27 -22.84 -16.41
C SER A 20 0.32 -23.65 -15.54
N GLY A 21 0.77 -24.85 -15.11
CA GLY A 21 0.02 -25.69 -14.18
C GLY A 21 -0.07 -25.08 -12.78
N LEU A 22 -1.16 -25.37 -12.07
CA LEU A 22 -1.48 -24.79 -10.75
C LEU A 22 -0.36 -25.10 -9.76
N ASP A 23 0.00 -26.38 -9.71
CA ASP A 23 1.02 -26.91 -8.82
C ASP A 23 2.36 -26.20 -9.03
N GLY A 24 2.71 -25.84 -10.26
CA GLY A 24 3.93 -25.09 -10.56
C GLY A 24 3.89 -23.65 -10.05
N ILE A 25 2.74 -22.98 -10.15
CA ILE A 25 2.55 -21.63 -9.62
C ILE A 25 2.61 -21.65 -8.09
N VAL A 26 1.82 -22.54 -7.47
CA VAL A 26 1.75 -22.71 -6.02
C VAL A 26 3.13 -23.05 -5.46
N GLN A 27 3.85 -24.00 -6.07
CA GLN A 27 5.18 -24.39 -5.62
C GLN A 27 6.20 -23.24 -5.72
N LYS A 28 6.22 -22.48 -6.82
CA LYS A 28 7.11 -21.32 -6.98
C LYS A 28 6.82 -20.24 -5.93
N MET A 29 5.55 -19.93 -5.70
CA MET A 29 5.14 -18.92 -4.73
C MET A 29 5.39 -19.39 -3.29
N HIS A 30 5.12 -20.65 -2.99
CA HIS A 30 5.36 -21.25 -1.68
C HIS A 30 6.85 -21.30 -1.34
N ALA A 31 7.72 -21.58 -2.31
CA ALA A 31 9.19 -21.55 -2.11
C ALA A 31 9.72 -20.15 -1.74
N GLU A 32 9.06 -19.10 -2.23
CA GLU A 32 9.42 -17.70 -1.97
C GLU A 32 8.65 -17.08 -0.78
N SER A 33 7.73 -17.84 -0.17
CA SER A 33 6.92 -17.40 0.98
C SER A 33 7.34 -18.10 2.27
N ASN A 34 7.06 -17.46 3.40
CA ASN A 34 7.27 -18.02 4.74
C ASN A 34 6.10 -18.90 5.24
N GLY A 35 5.01 -19.01 4.49
CA GLY A 35 3.82 -19.81 4.85
C GLY A 35 2.91 -19.17 5.90
N GLU A 36 3.31 -18.06 6.52
CA GLU A 36 2.55 -17.37 7.56
C GLU A 36 2.28 -15.91 7.20
N TYR A 37 1.01 -15.51 7.26
CA TYR A 37 0.64 -14.11 7.09
C TYR A 37 0.49 -13.41 8.44
N TYR A 38 1.26 -12.34 8.64
CA TYR A 38 1.02 -11.38 9.71
C TYR A 38 0.82 -9.98 9.16
N SER A 39 0.06 -9.19 9.93
CA SER A 39 -0.36 -7.84 9.56
C SER A 39 0.84 -6.91 9.32
N PHE A 40 0.62 -5.88 8.50
CA PHE A 40 1.62 -4.85 8.20
C PHE A 40 2.18 -4.16 9.45
N LEU A 41 1.41 -4.11 10.55
CA LEU A 41 1.86 -3.54 11.84
C LEU A 41 3.10 -4.26 12.38
N PHE A 42 3.27 -5.53 12.03
CA PHE A 42 4.39 -6.36 12.44
C PHE A 42 5.46 -6.48 11.33
N ALA A 43 5.34 -5.76 10.21
CA ALA A 43 6.31 -5.82 9.11
C ALA A 43 7.72 -5.34 9.49
N LEU A 44 7.87 -4.61 10.62
CA LEU A 44 9.18 -4.24 11.15
C LEU A 44 9.92 -5.44 11.75
N ILE A 45 9.20 -6.51 12.11
CA ILE A 45 9.81 -7.75 12.62
C ILE A 45 10.58 -8.46 11.51
N ASP A 46 10.17 -8.31 10.24
CA ASP A 46 10.87 -8.85 9.07
C ASP A 46 12.36 -8.48 9.05
N ILE A 47 12.69 -7.26 9.47
CA ILE A 47 14.05 -6.72 9.47
C ILE A 47 14.97 -7.54 10.39
N PHE A 48 14.41 -8.05 11.48
CA PHE A 48 15.12 -8.84 12.48
C PHE A 48 15.14 -10.33 12.15
N GLN A 49 14.37 -10.77 11.15
CA GLN A 49 14.30 -12.16 10.70
C GLN A 49 15.12 -12.36 9.42
N PRO A 50 16.37 -12.85 9.51
CA PRO A 50 17.12 -13.23 8.33
C PRO A 50 16.40 -14.40 7.62
N SER A 51 15.87 -14.14 6.43
CA SER A 51 15.38 -15.19 5.53
C SER A 51 15.52 -14.78 4.08
N HIS A 52 15.71 -15.80 3.24
CA HIS A 52 15.85 -15.66 1.79
C HIS A 52 14.50 -15.48 1.07
N GLN A 53 13.37 -15.65 1.79
CA GLN A 53 12.03 -15.56 1.24
C GLN A 53 11.65 -14.10 0.97
N LYS A 54 11.24 -13.80 -0.27
CA LYS A 54 10.84 -12.45 -0.68
C LYS A 54 9.42 -12.09 -0.27
N LEU A 55 8.59 -13.10 -0.01
CA LEU A 55 7.18 -12.95 0.34
C LEU A 55 6.93 -13.34 1.80
N VAL A 56 5.93 -12.67 2.38
CA VAL A 56 5.33 -13.03 3.66
C VAL A 56 3.86 -13.31 3.40
N GLY A 57 3.40 -14.53 3.69
CA GLY A 57 2.03 -14.89 3.44
C GLY A 57 1.72 -16.37 3.24
N GLN A 58 0.43 -16.63 3.02
CA GLN A 58 -0.11 -17.96 2.78
C GLN A 58 -0.36 -18.17 1.28
N VAL A 59 -0.05 -19.36 0.79
CA VAL A 59 -0.27 -19.79 -0.60
C VAL A 59 -0.78 -21.22 -0.54
N ASP A 60 -1.92 -21.47 -1.17
CA ASP A 60 -2.54 -22.79 -1.26
C ASP A 60 -3.12 -23.01 -2.67
N ASP A 61 -3.80 -24.12 -2.88
CA ASP A 61 -4.38 -24.48 -4.18
C ASP A 61 -5.61 -23.63 -4.54
N GLU A 62 -6.23 -22.96 -3.56
CA GLU A 62 -7.40 -22.11 -3.74
C GLU A 62 -7.02 -20.66 -4.04
N GLY A 63 -5.86 -20.20 -3.55
CA GLY A 63 -5.42 -18.84 -3.70
C GLY A 63 -4.16 -18.46 -2.92
N PHE A 64 -4.01 -17.16 -2.69
CA PHE A 64 -2.87 -16.62 -1.97
C PHE A 64 -3.20 -15.33 -1.24
N LEU A 65 -2.47 -15.11 -0.15
CA LEU A 65 -2.47 -13.90 0.65
C LEU A 65 -1.03 -13.52 0.96
N VAL A 66 -0.46 -12.57 0.21
CA VAL A 66 0.96 -12.23 0.32
C VAL A 66 1.22 -10.74 0.38
N ARG A 67 2.35 -10.39 0.99
CA ARG A 67 3.00 -9.08 0.89
C ARG A 67 4.49 -9.27 0.65
N LYS A 68 5.18 -8.20 0.25
CA LYS A 68 6.64 -8.22 0.18
C LYS A 68 7.23 -8.20 1.60
N ARG A 69 8.31 -8.97 1.80
CA ARG A 69 9.13 -8.88 3.01
C ARG A 69 9.85 -7.53 3.04
N VAL A 70 9.97 -6.93 4.22
CA VAL A 70 10.74 -5.69 4.40
C VAL A 70 12.16 -6.04 4.84
N GLY A 71 13.15 -5.71 4.01
CA GLY A 71 14.56 -5.87 4.33
C GLY A 71 15.16 -4.65 5.04
N PHE A 72 16.25 -4.86 5.80
CA PHE A 72 17.01 -3.78 6.44
C PHE A 72 17.55 -2.73 5.44
N LEU A 73 17.88 -3.17 4.21
CA LEU A 73 18.41 -2.32 3.14
C LEU A 73 17.33 -1.83 2.16
N ASP A 74 16.05 -2.07 2.44
CA ASP A 74 14.97 -1.56 1.61
C ASP A 74 14.70 -0.08 1.91
N PHE A 75 15.35 0.82 1.16
CA PHE A 75 15.11 2.27 1.23
C PHE A 75 13.68 2.66 0.82
N SER A 76 12.95 1.77 0.15
CA SER A 76 11.56 1.94 -0.24
C SER A 76 10.82 0.61 0.02
N PRO A 77 10.36 0.37 1.25
CA PRO A 77 9.63 -0.85 1.57
C PRO A 77 8.27 -0.87 0.86
N ASN A 78 7.90 -2.04 0.36
CA ASN A 78 6.60 -2.23 -0.27
C ASN A 78 5.58 -2.77 0.74
N TRP A 79 4.58 -1.96 1.06
CA TRP A 79 3.54 -2.29 2.03
C TRP A 79 2.23 -2.76 1.39
N ALA A 80 2.19 -2.95 0.07
CA ALA A 80 1.00 -3.45 -0.59
C ALA A 80 0.72 -4.90 -0.20
N LYS A 81 -0.56 -5.21 -0.05
CA LYS A 81 -1.09 -6.54 0.20
C LYS A 81 -1.74 -7.06 -1.08
N ALA A 82 -1.39 -8.27 -1.49
CA ALA A 82 -2.04 -8.97 -2.58
C ALA A 82 -2.85 -10.15 -2.05
N THR A 83 -4.07 -10.29 -2.54
CA THR A 83 -4.95 -11.43 -2.28
C THR A 83 -5.44 -11.94 -3.61
N GLY A 84 -5.32 -13.23 -3.89
CA GLY A 84 -5.82 -13.80 -5.13
C GLY A 84 -6.45 -15.16 -4.95
N SER A 85 -7.26 -15.55 -5.93
CA SER A 85 -7.87 -16.87 -6.05
C SER A 85 -7.51 -17.51 -7.39
N PHE A 86 -7.39 -18.84 -7.37
CA PHE A 86 -7.12 -19.66 -8.53
C PHE A 86 -8.41 -20.32 -9.02
N HIS A 87 -8.69 -20.21 -10.31
CA HIS A 87 -9.83 -20.83 -10.96
C HIS A 87 -9.36 -21.63 -12.17
N LYS A 88 -9.55 -22.95 -12.14
CA LYS A 88 -9.25 -23.81 -13.29
C LYS A 88 -10.31 -23.60 -14.37
N THR A 89 -9.88 -23.31 -15.58
CA THR A 89 -10.73 -23.13 -16.77
C THR A 89 -10.24 -24.05 -17.89
N GLU A 90 -11.04 -24.21 -18.95
CA GLU A 90 -10.66 -25.00 -20.13
C GLU A 90 -9.39 -24.47 -20.83
N LYS A 91 -9.09 -23.18 -20.67
CA LYS A 91 -7.97 -22.49 -21.35
C LYS A 91 -6.70 -22.41 -20.49
N GLY A 92 -6.73 -22.94 -19.28
CA GLY A 92 -5.67 -22.80 -18.28
C GLY A 92 -6.21 -22.30 -16.94
N ILE A 93 -5.38 -21.58 -16.18
CA ILE A 93 -5.74 -21.12 -14.84
C ILE A 93 -6.02 -19.64 -14.89
N GLU A 94 -7.23 -19.26 -14.52
CA GLU A 94 -7.60 -17.87 -14.27
C GLU A 94 -7.21 -17.50 -12.83
N ILE A 95 -6.50 -16.40 -12.71
CA ILE A 95 -5.98 -15.86 -11.47
C ILE A 95 -6.66 -14.52 -11.27
N SER A 96 -7.58 -14.46 -10.30
CA SER A 96 -8.24 -13.22 -9.90
C SER A 96 -7.53 -12.66 -8.69
N MET A 97 -6.86 -11.53 -8.84
CA MET A 97 -6.12 -10.90 -7.76
C MET A 97 -6.60 -9.49 -7.45
N LYS A 98 -6.62 -9.18 -6.15
CA LYS A 98 -6.88 -7.88 -5.57
C LYS A 98 -5.60 -7.41 -4.88
N ILE A 99 -5.05 -6.29 -5.34
CA ILE A 99 -3.91 -5.64 -4.70
C ILE A 99 -4.42 -4.40 -3.97
N THR A 100 -4.06 -4.27 -2.70
CA THR A 100 -4.41 -3.13 -1.85
C THR A 100 -3.14 -2.44 -1.37
N GLY A 101 -2.89 -1.21 -1.82
CA GLY A 101 -1.72 -0.42 -1.44
C GLY A 101 -1.88 0.30 -0.11
N MET A 102 -3.12 0.54 0.33
CA MET A 102 -3.42 1.23 1.57
C MET A 102 -4.72 0.70 2.18
N SER A 103 -4.73 0.50 3.51
CA SER A 103 -5.91 0.03 4.23
C SER A 103 -6.95 1.15 4.40
N LYS A 104 -8.22 0.78 4.60
CA LYS A 104 -9.30 1.74 4.88
C LYS A 104 -9.03 2.57 6.14
N SER A 105 -8.50 1.95 7.19
CA SER A 105 -8.16 2.64 8.43
C SER A 105 -7.01 3.64 8.21
N SER A 106 -5.99 3.28 7.43
CA SER A 106 -4.91 4.21 7.05
C SER A 106 -5.45 5.43 6.29
N LEU A 107 -6.38 5.23 5.36
CA LEU A 107 -7.02 6.33 4.64
C LEU A 107 -7.82 7.25 5.59
N LEU A 108 -8.55 6.69 6.54
CA LEU A 108 -9.28 7.47 7.54
C LEU A 108 -8.35 8.31 8.43
N VAL A 109 -7.19 7.75 8.82
CA VAL A 109 -6.17 8.50 9.57
C VAL A 109 -5.64 9.67 8.76
N ILE A 110 -5.31 9.45 7.48
CA ILE A 110 -4.86 10.51 6.56
C ILE A 110 -5.93 11.60 6.40
N LEU A 111 -7.20 11.21 6.26
CA LEU A 111 -8.30 12.16 6.13
C LEU A 111 -8.47 12.99 7.41
N GLY A 112 -8.39 12.35 8.58
CA GLY A 112 -8.43 13.04 9.88
C GLY A 112 -7.27 14.03 10.05
N LEU A 113 -6.05 13.63 9.69
CA LEU A 113 -4.88 14.51 9.68
C LEU A 113 -5.08 15.71 8.74
N LEU A 114 -5.59 15.46 7.54
CA LEU A 114 -5.88 16.53 6.57
C LEU A 114 -6.92 17.50 7.12
N THR A 115 -8.01 17.02 7.70
CA THR A 115 -9.04 17.87 8.33
C THR A 115 -8.43 18.72 9.45
N PHE A 116 -7.61 18.12 10.31
CA PHE A 116 -6.93 18.84 11.38
C PHE A 116 -5.99 19.93 10.85
N LEU A 117 -5.20 19.62 9.81
CA LEU A 117 -4.33 20.60 9.15
C LEU A 117 -5.13 21.75 8.53
N CYS A 118 -6.26 21.46 7.88
CA CYS A 118 -7.14 22.51 7.33
C CYS A 118 -7.72 23.41 8.44
N LEU A 119 -8.05 22.86 9.61
CA LEU A 119 -8.51 23.67 10.74
C LEU A 119 -7.42 24.62 11.24
N ILE A 120 -6.19 24.13 11.41
CA ILE A 120 -5.05 24.98 11.80
C ILE A 120 -4.81 26.06 10.73
N ALA A 121 -4.82 25.69 9.45
CA ALA A 121 -4.66 26.66 8.35
C ALA A 121 -5.73 27.75 8.41
N GLY A 122 -6.99 27.37 8.67
CA GLY A 122 -8.10 28.30 8.83
C GLY A 122 -7.90 29.27 10.00
N LEU A 123 -7.36 28.78 11.13
CA LEU A 123 -7.04 29.63 12.28
C LEU A 123 -5.92 30.64 11.96
N VAL A 124 -4.86 30.19 11.28
CA VAL A 124 -3.76 31.07 10.85
C VAL A 124 -4.26 32.15 9.88
N ILE A 125 -5.13 31.78 8.93
CA ILE A 125 -5.74 32.74 8.00
C ILE A 125 -6.66 33.71 8.74
N LEU A 126 -7.46 33.23 9.70
CA LEU A 126 -8.34 34.08 10.49
C LEU A 126 -7.54 35.09 11.31
N GLU A 127 -6.43 34.67 11.93
CA GLU A 127 -5.49 35.55 12.62
C GLU A 127 -4.89 36.59 11.66
N ALA A 128 -4.50 36.19 10.46
CA ALA A 128 -3.99 37.09 9.43
C ALA A 128 -5.00 38.16 8.96
N LEU A 129 -6.31 37.88 9.09
CA LEU A 129 -7.38 38.80 8.71
C LEU A 129 -7.79 39.76 9.84
N LEU A 130 -7.43 39.47 11.09
CA LEU A 130 -7.65 40.38 12.20
C LEU A 130 -6.56 41.48 12.16
N PRO A 131 -6.91 42.77 12.34
CA PRO A 131 -5.93 43.84 12.33
C PRO A 131 -4.89 43.56 13.43
N PRO A 132 -3.60 43.55 13.08
CA PRO A 132 -2.63 42.91 13.92
C PRO A 132 -2.34 43.77 15.16
N ILE A 133 -2.24 43.10 16.31
CA ILE A 133 -1.66 43.69 17.53
C ILE A 133 -0.14 43.45 17.45
N GLY A 134 0.54 44.03 16.44
CA GLY A 134 2.00 43.89 16.21
C GLY A 134 2.41 43.60 14.75
N GLU A 135 3.73 43.50 14.46
CA GLU A 135 4.27 43.15 13.14
C GLU A 135 4.51 41.63 13.01
N VAL A 136 3.45 40.81 13.06
CA VAL A 136 3.58 39.37 12.83
C VAL A 136 3.16 39.04 11.41
N ASN A 137 4.08 38.48 10.63
CA ASN A 137 3.83 38.01 9.27
C ASN A 137 3.49 36.51 9.30
N PRO A 138 2.25 36.09 8.99
CA PRO A 138 1.79 34.70 9.08
C PRO A 138 2.15 33.82 7.86
N PHE A 139 2.83 34.38 6.85
CA PHE A 139 3.17 33.64 5.62
C PHE A 139 4.12 32.45 5.83
N PRO A 140 5.18 32.54 6.65
CA PRO A 140 6.08 31.39 6.90
C PRO A 140 5.36 30.18 7.50
N GLU A 141 4.47 30.40 8.47
CA GLU A 141 3.69 29.36 9.14
C GLU A 141 2.77 28.66 8.15
N LEU A 142 2.11 29.43 7.27
CA LEU A 142 1.24 28.89 6.24
C LEU A 142 2.02 28.04 5.22
N PHE A 143 3.24 28.45 4.85
CA PHE A 143 4.10 27.70 3.94
C PHE A 143 4.56 26.38 4.57
N ILE A 144 4.98 26.40 5.84
CA ILE A 144 5.33 25.19 6.61
C ILE A 144 4.14 24.24 6.66
N LEU A 145 2.93 24.76 6.90
CA LEU A 145 1.74 23.94 7.01
C LEU A 145 1.36 23.27 5.68
N ILE A 146 1.47 24.00 4.55
CA ILE A 146 1.28 23.41 3.21
C ILE A 146 2.31 22.32 2.95
N PHE A 147 3.57 22.57 3.29
CA PHE A 147 4.66 21.60 3.11
C PHE A 147 4.43 20.32 3.95
N ILE A 148 4.04 20.46 5.21
CA ILE A 148 3.67 19.35 6.09
C ILE A 148 2.45 18.61 5.50
N GLY A 149 1.41 19.31 5.06
CA GLY A 149 0.25 18.71 4.43
C GLY A 149 0.63 17.87 3.20
N PHE A 150 1.51 18.39 2.35
CA PHE A 150 2.03 17.65 1.20
C PHE A 150 2.76 16.36 1.64
N LEU A 151 3.69 16.46 2.59
CA LEU A 151 4.47 15.31 3.06
C LEU A 151 3.62 14.23 3.75
N PHE A 152 2.63 14.62 4.56
CA PHE A 152 1.87 13.65 5.36
C PHE A 152 0.60 13.14 4.68
N VAL A 153 0.12 13.81 3.62
CA VAL A 153 -1.10 13.40 2.91
C VAL A 153 -0.77 12.90 1.52
N GLN A 154 -0.03 13.66 0.72
CA GLN A 154 0.19 13.32 -0.69
C GLN A 154 1.23 12.21 -0.85
N VAL A 155 2.35 12.28 -0.13
CA VAL A 155 3.42 11.28 -0.24
C VAL A 155 2.92 9.86 0.09
N PRO A 156 2.19 9.59 1.19
CA PRO A 156 1.69 8.24 1.47
C PRO A 156 0.75 7.69 0.40
N VAL A 157 -0.09 8.54 -0.19
CA VAL A 157 -1.01 8.17 -1.28
C VAL A 157 -0.23 7.80 -2.55
N LEU A 158 0.81 8.56 -2.89
CA LEU A 158 1.69 8.26 -4.02
C LEU A 158 2.48 6.97 -3.80
N LEU A 159 3.05 6.79 -2.60
CA LEU A 159 3.77 5.57 -2.24
C LEU A 159 2.87 4.33 -2.31
N ALA A 160 1.61 4.42 -1.86
CA ALA A 160 0.65 3.32 -1.98
C ALA A 160 0.40 2.92 -3.44
N LYS A 161 0.25 3.90 -4.34
CA LYS A 161 0.10 3.65 -5.79
C LYS A 161 1.34 2.98 -6.39
N TRP A 162 2.53 3.46 -6.03
CA TRP A 162 3.78 2.86 -6.49
C TRP A 162 3.97 1.43 -5.99
N ASN A 163 3.59 1.18 -4.74
CA ASN A 163 3.64 -0.14 -4.11
C ASN A 163 2.73 -1.15 -4.80
N ILE A 164 1.53 -0.75 -5.24
CA ILE A 164 0.62 -1.59 -6.05
C ILE A 164 1.29 -2.00 -7.36
N ASN A 165 1.84 -1.04 -8.10
CA ASN A 165 2.50 -1.32 -9.38
C ASN A 165 3.71 -2.25 -9.21
N ARG A 166 4.46 -2.09 -8.11
CA ARG A 166 5.63 -2.92 -7.82
C ARG A 166 5.23 -4.35 -7.46
N ILE A 167 4.26 -4.56 -6.58
CA ILE A 167 3.84 -5.93 -6.22
C ILE A 167 3.13 -6.62 -7.39
N LYS A 168 2.38 -5.87 -8.22
CA LYS A 168 1.80 -6.37 -9.47
C LYS A 168 2.86 -6.94 -10.39
N ARG A 169 3.96 -6.20 -10.59
CA ARG A 169 5.08 -6.63 -11.44
C ARG A 169 5.79 -7.84 -10.84
N ASP A 170 6.08 -7.81 -9.54
CA ASP A 170 6.76 -8.90 -8.84
C ASP A 170 5.92 -10.19 -8.92
N LEU A 171 4.59 -10.11 -8.79
CA LEU A 171 3.70 -11.27 -8.86
C LEU A 171 3.54 -11.84 -10.27
N LYS A 172 3.59 -10.99 -11.31
CA LYS A 172 3.43 -11.41 -12.70
C LYS A 172 4.46 -12.47 -13.11
N ILE A 173 5.67 -12.41 -12.54
CA ILE A 173 6.78 -13.37 -12.79
C ILE A 173 6.40 -14.81 -12.41
N TYR A 174 5.50 -15.01 -11.45
CA TYR A 174 5.06 -16.35 -11.05
C TYR A 174 4.00 -16.94 -11.99
N PHE A 175 3.33 -16.10 -12.76
CA PHE A 175 2.18 -16.48 -13.60
C PHE A 175 2.54 -16.58 -15.09
N GLU A 176 3.70 -16.07 -15.49
CA GLU A 176 4.31 -16.26 -16.82
C GLU A 176 5.11 -17.58 -16.87
#